data_AF-A0A848ZEN4-F1
#
_entry.id   AF-A0A848ZEN4-F1
#
_cell.length_a   1.000
_cell.length_b   1.000
_cell.length_c   1.000
_cell.angle_alpha   90.00
_cell.angle_beta   90.00
_cell.angle_gamma   90.00
#
_symmetry.space_group_name_H-M   'P 1'
#
loop_
_entity.id
_entity.type
_entity.pdbx_description
1 polymer ?
#
loop_
_entity_poly.entity_id
_entity_poly.type
_entity_poly.pdbx_seq_one_letter_code
_entity_poly.pdbx_strand_id
1 'polypeptide(L)'
;MTATEPKRFPLSALNAMPAARFVEALGEVYEHSPWVARRAAVGRPFSSIGVLHDVMVAAVRAAGPEAQDELIRAHPDLAGKAARARDLTDASTSEQAGAGLDSLTDDEYERFDRLNRAYREKFDFPFIIAVKGLTKNDILRAFEQRIGHDEETERQTALDQIARIARFRLNALIVEELSAETPETLPEPRQGFAMGRLTTHVLDTANGRPAAGLKIHLIRLEPDGGGHPLKTVITNADGRADQPLLEGAAMVAGAYELLFEAGAYFRELEIDLPDPPFLDEIPIRFAIADAGAHYHVPLLVSPWSYSTYRGS
;
A
#
# COMPACT_ATOMS: atom_id res chain seq x y z
N MET A 1 -27.87 8.41 23.46
CA MET A 1 -26.77 7.48 23.81
C MET A 1 -25.51 8.12 23.29
N THR A 2 -24.66 8.62 24.18
CA THR A 2 -23.41 9.31 23.84
C THR A 2 -22.50 8.33 23.10
N ALA A 3 -22.21 8.60 21.82
CA ALA A 3 -21.19 7.89 21.08
C ALA A 3 -19.85 8.12 21.81
N THR A 4 -19.34 7.08 22.47
CA THR A 4 -18.02 7.10 23.09
C THR A 4 -17.01 7.34 21.96
N GLU A 5 -16.30 8.45 21.97
CA GLU A 5 -15.24 8.71 20.99
C GLU A 5 -14.29 7.49 20.94
N PRO A 6 -13.89 7.01 19.74
CA PRO A 6 -13.00 5.87 19.65
C PRO A 6 -11.69 6.23 20.36
N LYS A 7 -11.36 5.46 21.40
CA LYS A 7 -10.17 5.66 22.22
C LYS A 7 -8.93 5.49 21.35
N ARG A 8 -8.33 6.60 20.93
CA ARG A 8 -7.06 6.60 20.21
C ARG A 8 -5.90 6.54 21.20
N PHE A 9 -4.90 5.72 20.90
CA PHE A 9 -3.70 5.56 21.71
C PHE A 9 -2.53 6.30 21.06
N PRO A 10 -1.81 7.15 21.79
CA PRO A 10 -0.50 7.59 21.34
C PRO A 10 0.45 6.40 21.16
N LEU A 11 1.25 6.40 20.09
CA LEU A 11 2.23 5.32 19.86
C LEU A 11 3.23 5.20 21.02
N SER A 12 3.63 6.33 21.59
CA SER A 12 4.49 6.39 22.79
C SER A 12 3.88 5.63 23.97
N ALA A 13 2.57 5.78 24.19
CA ALA A 13 1.84 5.09 25.25
C ALA A 13 1.78 3.57 25.01
N LEU A 14 1.60 3.13 23.76
CA LEU A 14 1.65 1.71 23.38
C LEU A 14 3.04 1.08 23.60
N ASN A 15 4.09 1.86 23.35
CA ASN A 15 5.47 1.43 23.61
C ASN A 15 5.77 1.27 25.11
N ALA A 16 5.23 2.17 25.94
CA ALA A 16 5.50 2.18 27.38
C ALA A 16 4.61 1.25 28.20
N MET A 17 3.42 0.87 27.71
CA MET A 17 2.45 0.12 28.52
C MET A 17 2.84 -1.35 28.76
N PRO A 18 2.34 -1.99 29.83
CA PRO A 18 2.55 -3.42 30.05
C PRO A 18 2.02 -4.28 28.90
N ALA A 19 2.66 -5.42 28.62
CA ALA A 19 2.27 -6.30 27.50
C ALA A 19 0.80 -6.72 27.52
N ALA A 20 0.22 -6.97 28.70
CA ALA A 20 -1.21 -7.30 28.83
C ALA A 20 -2.13 -6.17 28.32
N ARG A 21 -1.79 -4.90 28.63
CA ARG A 21 -2.55 -3.73 28.16
C ARG A 21 -2.35 -3.47 26.67
N PHE A 22 -1.17 -3.77 26.14
CA PHE A 22 -0.91 -3.71 24.70
C PHE A 22 -1.78 -4.69 23.91
N VAL A 23 -1.90 -5.92 24.41
CA VAL A 23 -2.77 -6.95 23.80
C VAL A 23 -4.25 -6.56 23.93
N GLU A 24 -4.68 -5.98 25.04
CA GLU A 24 -6.05 -5.46 25.19
C GLU A 24 -6.33 -4.30 24.22
N ALA A 25 -5.35 -3.42 24.00
CA ALA A 25 -5.51 -2.25 23.11
C ALA A 25 -5.55 -2.63 21.62
N LEU A 26 -4.75 -3.62 21.21
CA LEU A 26 -4.59 -3.99 19.79
C LEU A 26 -5.14 -5.39 19.45
N GLY A 27 -5.80 -6.06 20.39
CA GLY A 27 -6.26 -7.45 20.23
C GLY A 27 -7.30 -7.64 19.13
N GLU A 28 -8.11 -6.61 18.88
CA GLU A 28 -9.17 -6.58 17.85
C GLU A 28 -8.68 -6.09 16.48
N VAL A 29 -7.39 -5.73 16.34
CA VAL A 29 -6.81 -5.33 15.04
C VAL A 29 -6.88 -6.47 14.03
N TYR A 30 -6.69 -7.70 14.51
CA TYR A 30 -6.93 -8.92 13.74
C TYR A 30 -8.13 -9.63 14.35
N GLU A 31 -9.14 -9.89 13.52
CA GLU A 31 -10.42 -10.45 13.98
C GLU A 31 -10.22 -11.73 14.78
N HIS A 32 -10.73 -11.74 16.03
CA HIS A 32 -10.61 -12.84 16.98
C HIS A 32 -9.19 -13.41 17.17
N SER A 33 -8.15 -12.61 16.88
CA SER A 33 -6.75 -13.07 16.81
C SER A 33 -5.79 -12.24 17.69
N PRO A 34 -6.02 -12.13 19.02
CA PRO A 34 -5.18 -11.34 19.92
C PRO A 34 -3.74 -11.88 20.06
N TRP A 35 -3.49 -13.11 19.59
CA TRP A 35 -2.16 -13.70 19.55
C TRP A 35 -1.20 -12.91 18.66
N VAL A 36 -1.70 -12.22 17.63
CA VAL A 36 -0.88 -11.37 16.74
C VAL A 36 -0.32 -10.19 17.53
N ALA A 37 -1.16 -9.49 18.28
CA ALA A 37 -0.75 -8.41 19.17
C ALA A 37 0.22 -8.92 20.26
N ARG A 38 -0.01 -10.12 20.79
CA ARG A 38 0.87 -10.74 21.79
C ARG A 38 2.29 -10.99 21.26
N ARG A 39 2.40 -11.50 20.03
CA ARG A 39 3.70 -11.71 19.37
C ARG A 39 4.37 -10.38 19.05
N ALA A 40 3.61 -9.42 18.53
CA ALA A 40 4.14 -8.09 18.21
C ALA A 40 4.66 -7.36 19.46
N ALA A 41 4.05 -7.54 20.63
CA ALA A 41 4.45 -6.87 21.87
C ALA A 41 5.93 -7.08 22.27
N VAL A 42 6.59 -8.15 21.78
CA VAL A 42 8.02 -8.44 21.99
C VAL A 42 8.91 -7.50 21.18
N GLY A 43 8.44 -7.01 20.03
CA GLY A 43 9.19 -6.12 19.13
C GLY A 43 9.17 -4.64 19.50
N ARG A 44 8.69 -4.30 20.70
CA ARG A 44 8.64 -2.91 21.20
C ARG A 44 10.03 -2.41 21.63
N PRO A 45 10.29 -1.09 21.55
CA PRO A 45 9.39 -0.03 21.09
C PRO A 45 9.33 0.09 19.56
N PHE A 46 8.18 0.55 19.05
CA PHE A 46 7.98 0.85 17.63
C PHE A 46 8.17 2.33 17.34
N SER A 47 8.89 2.66 16.27
CA SER A 47 9.11 4.05 15.85
C SER A 47 7.94 4.65 15.06
N SER A 48 7.08 3.80 14.48
CA SER A 48 5.89 4.22 13.74
C SER A 48 4.80 3.13 13.78
N ILE A 49 3.57 3.49 13.44
CA ILE A 49 2.48 2.56 13.17
C ILE A 49 2.88 1.61 12.04
N GLY A 50 3.72 2.06 11.09
CA GLY A 50 4.25 1.25 9.99
C GLY A 50 5.09 0.09 10.50
N VAL A 51 6.06 0.37 11.36
CA VAL A 51 6.90 -0.67 11.97
C VAL A 51 6.07 -1.64 12.81
N LEU A 52 5.11 -1.15 13.60
CA LEU A 52 4.18 -2.01 14.33
C LEU A 52 3.39 -2.92 13.37
N HIS A 53 2.88 -2.38 12.27
CA HIS A 53 2.15 -3.14 11.26
C HIS A 53 3.02 -4.22 10.61
N ASP A 54 4.25 -3.90 10.20
CA ASP A 54 5.19 -4.85 9.61
C ASP A 54 5.53 -6.00 10.57
N VAL A 55 5.73 -5.68 11.86
CA VAL A 55 5.96 -6.69 12.91
C VAL A 55 4.74 -7.61 13.08
N MET A 56 3.52 -7.06 13.03
CA MET A 56 2.30 -7.87 13.09
C MET A 56 2.14 -8.76 11.85
N VAL A 57 2.43 -8.25 10.65
CA VAL A 57 2.42 -9.04 9.40
C VAL A 57 3.44 -10.16 9.44
N ALA A 58 4.66 -9.88 9.91
CA ALA A 58 5.70 -10.90 10.10
C ALA A 58 5.27 -11.97 11.12
N ALA A 59 4.60 -11.57 12.20
CA ALA A 59 4.08 -12.50 13.20
C ALA A 59 3.03 -13.47 12.63
N VAL A 60 2.19 -13.01 11.69
CA VAL A 60 1.21 -13.85 10.97
C VAL A 60 1.91 -14.79 9.99
N ARG A 61 2.85 -14.27 9.19
CA ARG A 61 3.62 -15.09 8.23
C ARG A 61 4.40 -16.21 8.92
N ALA A 62 4.90 -15.96 10.12
CA ALA A 62 5.63 -16.95 10.93
C ALA A 62 4.73 -17.85 11.80
N ALA A 63 3.39 -17.76 11.70
CA ALA A 63 2.47 -18.50 12.58
C ALA A 63 2.23 -19.97 12.19
N GLY A 64 2.67 -20.37 11.00
CA GLY A 64 2.32 -21.66 10.42
C GLY A 64 0.94 -21.63 9.74
N PRO A 65 0.64 -22.61 8.88
CA PRO A 65 -0.57 -22.61 8.06
C PRO A 65 -1.84 -22.71 8.92
N GLU A 66 -1.86 -23.48 10.01
CA GLU A 66 -3.07 -23.68 10.82
C GLU A 66 -3.56 -22.37 11.45
N ALA A 67 -2.63 -21.58 12.02
CA ALA A 67 -2.96 -20.30 12.63
C ALA A 67 -3.33 -19.23 11.58
N GLN A 68 -2.76 -19.31 10.37
CA GLN A 68 -3.15 -18.45 9.25
C GLN A 68 -4.56 -18.77 8.77
N ASP A 69 -4.90 -20.04 8.62
CA ASP A 69 -6.22 -20.48 8.19
C ASP A 69 -7.29 -20.14 9.25
N GLU A 70 -6.98 -20.29 10.53
CA GLU A 70 -7.87 -19.85 11.62
C GLU A 70 -8.12 -18.33 11.56
N LEU A 71 -7.07 -17.54 11.36
CA LEU A 71 -7.19 -16.08 11.19
C LEU A 71 -8.05 -15.71 9.96
N ILE A 72 -7.84 -16.40 8.83
CA ILE A 72 -8.61 -16.17 7.62
C ILE A 72 -10.10 -16.52 7.85
N ARG A 73 -10.38 -17.68 8.46
CA ARG A 73 -11.77 -18.13 8.73
C ARG A 73 -12.48 -17.30 9.79
N ALA A 74 -11.74 -16.68 10.70
CA ALA A 74 -12.30 -15.78 11.72
C ALA A 74 -12.85 -14.47 11.12
N HIS A 75 -12.48 -14.12 9.88
CA HIS A 75 -12.93 -12.88 9.26
C HIS A 75 -14.41 -12.94 8.85
N PRO A 76 -15.22 -11.90 9.06
CA PRO A 76 -16.62 -11.90 8.66
C PRO A 76 -16.78 -11.78 7.15
N ASP A 77 -17.94 -12.20 6.64
CA ASP A 77 -18.29 -12.01 5.23
C ASP A 77 -18.49 -10.55 4.85
N LEU A 78 -18.06 -10.25 3.64
CA LEU A 78 -18.41 -9.01 2.96
C LEU A 78 -19.91 -8.96 2.64
N ALA A 79 -20.59 -7.90 3.06
CA ALA A 79 -22.04 -7.73 2.85
C ALA A 79 -22.90 -8.91 3.37
N GLY A 80 -22.43 -9.66 4.38
CA GLY A 80 -23.14 -10.80 4.94
C GLY A 80 -24.42 -10.41 5.69
N LYS A 81 -25.21 -11.41 6.14
CA LYS A 81 -26.49 -11.20 6.85
C LYS A 81 -26.40 -10.24 8.05
N ALA A 82 -25.23 -10.12 8.69
CA ALA A 82 -24.97 -9.15 9.76
C ALA A 82 -25.02 -7.69 9.27
N ALA A 83 -24.59 -7.40 8.04
CA ALA A 83 -24.72 -6.08 7.41
C ALA A 83 -26.19 -5.71 7.17
N ARG A 84 -27.03 -6.69 6.81
CA ARG A 84 -28.49 -6.52 6.66
C ARG A 84 -29.20 -6.33 8.01
N ALA A 85 -28.73 -6.99 9.06
CA ALA A 85 -29.32 -6.93 10.39
C ALA A 85 -28.85 -5.73 11.24
N ARG A 86 -27.89 -4.91 10.74
CA ARG A 86 -27.19 -3.87 11.53
C ARG A 86 -26.57 -4.41 12.83
N ASP A 87 -26.24 -5.70 12.85
CA ASP A 87 -25.78 -6.45 14.03
C ASP A 87 -24.25 -6.62 14.01
N LEU A 88 -23.55 -5.69 13.34
CA LEU A 88 -22.10 -5.64 13.25
C LEU A 88 -21.54 -4.77 14.37
N THR A 89 -20.36 -5.13 14.88
CA THR A 89 -19.57 -4.27 15.76
C THR A 89 -19.26 -2.93 15.07
N ASP A 90 -19.11 -1.85 15.85
CA ASP A 90 -18.95 -0.47 15.33
C ASP A 90 -17.79 -0.36 14.30
N ALA A 91 -16.73 -1.16 14.47
CA ALA A 91 -15.58 -1.22 13.56
C ALA A 91 -15.95 -1.78 12.16
N SER A 92 -16.66 -2.91 12.10
CA SER A 92 -17.01 -3.58 10.83
C SER A 92 -18.04 -2.80 10.01
N THR A 93 -18.96 -2.10 10.68
CA THR A 93 -19.94 -1.22 10.03
C THR A 93 -19.26 -0.03 9.35
N SER A 94 -18.26 0.59 10.02
CA SER A 94 -17.54 1.72 9.45
C SER A 94 -16.59 1.33 8.31
N GLU A 95 -16.09 0.09 8.30
CA GLU A 95 -15.21 -0.41 7.24
C GLU A 95 -15.96 -0.56 5.92
N GLN A 96 -17.15 -1.18 5.92
CA GLN A 96 -17.89 -1.50 4.70
C GLN A 96 -18.71 -0.33 4.12
N ALA A 97 -19.09 0.65 4.95
CA ALA A 97 -19.85 1.83 4.52
C ALA A 97 -19.12 2.66 3.44
N GLY A 98 -17.78 2.73 3.50
CA GLY A 98 -16.98 3.50 2.54
C GLY A 98 -17.02 2.97 1.09
N ALA A 99 -17.45 1.72 0.88
CA ALA A 99 -17.57 1.09 -0.44
C ALA A 99 -19.00 1.09 -1.01
N GLY A 100 -19.96 1.69 -0.31
CA GLY A 100 -21.38 1.71 -0.71
C GLY A 100 -22.09 0.36 -0.54
N LEU A 101 -21.57 -0.52 0.32
CA LEU A 101 -22.16 -1.83 0.62
C LEU A 101 -23.35 -1.75 1.59
N ASP A 102 -23.55 -0.59 2.23
CA ASP A 102 -24.64 -0.26 3.14
C ASP A 102 -25.93 0.18 2.41
N SER A 103 -25.85 0.35 1.09
CA SER A 103 -26.90 0.89 0.22
C SER A 103 -27.16 0.03 -1.02
N LEU A 104 -26.85 -1.27 -0.94
CA LEU A 104 -27.08 -2.23 -2.01
C LEU A 104 -28.59 -2.41 -2.28
N THR A 105 -28.94 -2.58 -3.56
CA THR A 105 -30.28 -3.06 -3.92
C THR A 105 -30.46 -4.54 -3.56
N ASP A 106 -31.70 -5.02 -3.51
CA ASP A 106 -31.97 -6.45 -3.26
C ASP A 106 -31.26 -7.36 -4.28
N ASP A 107 -31.29 -7.00 -5.58
CA ASP A 107 -30.60 -7.73 -6.65
C ASP A 107 -29.07 -7.75 -6.47
N GLU A 108 -28.48 -6.63 -6.02
CA GLU A 108 -27.05 -6.55 -5.74
C GLU A 108 -26.67 -7.41 -4.54
N TYR A 109 -27.48 -7.39 -3.48
CA TYR A 109 -27.29 -8.24 -2.31
C TYR A 109 -27.35 -9.72 -2.68
N GLU A 110 -28.34 -10.13 -3.48
CA GLU A 110 -28.43 -11.51 -3.98
C GLU A 110 -27.21 -11.90 -4.82
N ARG A 111 -26.66 -10.97 -5.62
CA ARG A 111 -25.43 -11.20 -6.38
C ARG A 111 -24.24 -11.43 -5.43
N PHE A 112 -24.09 -10.61 -4.39
CA PHE A 112 -23.04 -10.80 -3.38
C PHE A 112 -23.20 -12.11 -2.61
N ASP A 113 -24.41 -12.50 -2.22
CA ASP A 113 -24.67 -13.77 -1.53
C ASP A 113 -24.28 -14.97 -2.40
N ARG A 114 -24.65 -14.96 -3.69
CA ARG A 114 -24.25 -16.01 -4.65
C ARG A 114 -22.73 -16.09 -4.79
N LEU A 115 -22.04 -14.96 -4.92
CA LEU A 115 -20.58 -14.91 -5.06
C LEU A 115 -19.87 -15.39 -3.79
N ASN A 116 -20.31 -14.95 -2.62
CA ASN A 116 -19.78 -15.41 -1.33
C ASN A 116 -19.93 -16.92 -1.15
N ARG A 117 -21.08 -17.47 -1.56
CA ARG A 117 -21.33 -18.91 -1.49
C ARG A 117 -20.40 -19.70 -2.41
N ALA A 118 -20.32 -19.31 -3.69
CA ALA A 118 -19.46 -19.95 -4.66
C ALA A 118 -17.98 -19.88 -4.24
N TYR A 119 -17.56 -18.74 -3.68
CA TYR A 119 -16.21 -18.56 -3.16
C TYR A 119 -15.92 -19.48 -1.97
N ARG A 120 -16.83 -19.56 -0.99
CA ARG A 120 -16.68 -20.48 0.15
C ARG A 120 -16.67 -21.94 -0.25
N GLU A 121 -17.54 -22.33 -1.17
CA GLU A 121 -17.59 -23.71 -1.69
C GLU A 121 -16.26 -24.11 -2.34
N LYS A 122 -15.56 -23.16 -2.97
CA LYS A 122 -14.28 -23.41 -3.62
C LYS A 122 -13.09 -23.39 -2.65
N PHE A 123 -13.02 -22.40 -1.77
CA PHE A 123 -11.80 -22.12 -1.00
C PHE A 123 -11.89 -22.46 0.48
N ASP A 124 -13.07 -22.82 1.02
CA ASP A 124 -13.30 -23.13 2.45
C ASP A 124 -12.99 -21.97 3.41
N PHE A 125 -13.01 -20.73 2.91
CA PHE A 125 -12.89 -19.52 3.72
C PHE A 125 -13.65 -18.33 3.10
N PRO A 126 -13.99 -17.28 3.88
CA PRO A 126 -14.73 -16.12 3.39
C PRO A 126 -13.93 -15.28 2.39
N PHE A 127 -14.62 -14.56 1.51
CA PHE A 127 -13.98 -13.58 0.62
C PHE A 127 -13.58 -12.34 1.41
N ILE A 128 -12.27 -12.09 1.50
CA ILE A 128 -11.71 -10.97 2.25
C ILE A 128 -11.14 -9.96 1.27
N ILE A 129 -11.52 -8.69 1.42
CA ILE A 129 -10.97 -7.58 0.64
C ILE A 129 -10.94 -6.30 1.47
N ALA A 130 -9.86 -5.54 1.36
CA ALA A 130 -9.72 -4.25 2.00
C ALA A 130 -10.53 -3.20 1.21
N VAL A 131 -11.73 -2.87 1.70
CA VAL A 131 -12.74 -2.08 1.00
C VAL A 131 -12.45 -0.56 0.90
N LYS A 132 -11.52 -0.03 1.69
CA LYS A 132 -11.25 1.42 1.71
C LYS A 132 -10.75 1.91 0.34
N GLY A 133 -11.53 2.81 -0.27
CA GLY A 133 -11.22 3.38 -1.59
C GLY A 133 -11.67 2.52 -2.78
N LEU A 134 -12.41 1.44 -2.54
CA LEU A 134 -13.01 0.61 -3.60
C LEU A 134 -14.48 0.93 -3.76
N THR A 135 -14.98 0.79 -4.98
CA THR A 135 -16.42 0.79 -5.26
C THR A 135 -16.98 -0.63 -5.25
N LYS A 136 -18.31 -0.78 -5.12
CA LYS A 136 -18.98 -2.08 -5.30
C LYS A 136 -18.61 -2.79 -6.62
N ASN A 137 -18.40 -2.03 -7.70
CA ASN A 137 -18.00 -2.60 -8.99
C ASN A 137 -16.58 -3.18 -8.96
N ASP A 138 -15.66 -2.52 -8.25
CA ASP A 138 -14.29 -3.02 -8.09
C ASP A 138 -14.27 -4.31 -7.27
N ILE A 139 -15.12 -4.39 -6.25
CA ILE A 139 -15.29 -5.60 -5.43
C ILE A 139 -15.87 -6.74 -6.27
N LEU A 140 -16.88 -6.48 -7.09
CA LEU A 140 -17.46 -7.49 -7.98
C LEU A 140 -16.44 -8.00 -9.01
N ARG A 141 -15.64 -7.11 -9.60
CA ARG A 141 -14.53 -7.52 -10.49
C ARG A 141 -13.49 -8.36 -9.75
N ALA A 142 -13.17 -8.01 -8.50
CA ALA A 142 -12.25 -8.77 -7.68
C ALA A 142 -12.78 -10.20 -7.40
N PHE A 143 -14.08 -10.37 -7.15
CA PHE A 143 -14.70 -11.70 -7.05
C PHE A 143 -14.52 -12.49 -8.35
N GLU A 144 -14.85 -11.89 -9.50
CA GLU A 144 -14.78 -12.54 -10.82
C GLU A 144 -13.35 -12.95 -11.20
N GLN A 145 -12.34 -12.18 -10.78
CA GLN A 145 -10.94 -12.53 -11.00
C GLN A 145 -10.47 -13.63 -10.03
N ARG A 146 -10.72 -13.43 -8.73
CA ARG A 146 -10.18 -14.29 -7.67
C ARG A 146 -10.82 -15.67 -7.60
N ILE A 147 -12.07 -15.81 -8.05
CA ILE A 147 -12.68 -17.13 -8.19
C ILE A 147 -11.91 -18.03 -9.17
N GLY A 148 -11.09 -17.46 -10.07
CA GLY A 148 -10.23 -18.18 -10.99
C GLY A 148 -8.91 -18.68 -10.39
N HIS A 149 -8.51 -18.22 -9.20
CA HIS A 149 -7.23 -18.58 -8.58
C HIS A 149 -7.19 -20.05 -8.10
N ASP A 150 -5.99 -20.58 -7.92
CA ASP A 150 -5.73 -21.76 -7.11
C ASP A 150 -5.79 -21.43 -5.60
N GLU A 151 -5.88 -22.47 -4.76
CA GLU A 151 -6.04 -22.33 -3.30
C GLU A 151 -4.87 -21.61 -2.63
N GLU A 152 -3.63 -21.85 -3.06
CA GLU A 152 -2.44 -21.24 -2.45
C GLU A 152 -2.35 -19.75 -2.76
N THR A 153 -2.54 -19.38 -4.03
CA THR A 153 -2.60 -17.99 -4.48
C THR A 153 -3.70 -17.23 -3.75
N GLU A 154 -4.87 -17.84 -3.58
CA GLU A 154 -5.99 -17.20 -2.92
C GLU A 154 -5.80 -17.06 -1.41
N ARG A 155 -5.21 -18.08 -0.76
CA ARG A 155 -4.83 -18.00 0.66
C ARG A 155 -3.84 -16.85 0.89
N GLN A 156 -2.82 -16.71 0.05
CA GLN A 156 -1.85 -15.61 0.15
C GLN A 156 -2.53 -14.26 -0.09
N THR A 157 -3.42 -14.18 -1.09
CA THR A 157 -4.21 -12.98 -1.36
C THR A 157 -5.06 -12.58 -0.16
N ALA A 158 -5.72 -13.53 0.49
CA ALA A 158 -6.53 -13.29 1.69
C ALA A 158 -5.68 -12.71 2.83
N LEU A 159 -4.50 -13.27 3.10
CA LEU A 159 -3.57 -12.76 4.12
C LEU A 159 -3.11 -11.34 3.82
N ASP A 160 -2.82 -11.01 2.56
CA ASP A 160 -2.42 -9.67 2.15
C ASP A 160 -3.59 -8.66 2.31
N GLN A 161 -4.83 -9.09 2.07
CA GLN A 161 -6.01 -8.25 2.33
C GLN A 161 -6.23 -8.03 3.84
N ILE A 162 -6.06 -9.07 4.67
CA ILE A 162 -6.13 -8.95 6.13
C ILE A 162 -5.05 -7.98 6.64
N ALA A 163 -3.83 -8.05 6.11
CA ALA A 163 -2.76 -7.11 6.45
C ALA A 163 -3.16 -5.66 6.12
N ARG A 164 -3.79 -5.42 4.97
CA ARG A 164 -4.28 -4.08 4.60
C ARG A 164 -5.40 -3.59 5.54
N ILE A 165 -6.33 -4.45 5.92
CA ILE A 165 -7.39 -4.14 6.88
C ILE A 165 -6.78 -3.78 8.25
N ALA A 166 -5.83 -4.58 8.74
CA ALA A 166 -5.09 -4.32 9.97
C ALA A 166 -4.40 -2.95 9.95
N ARG A 167 -3.79 -2.55 8.82
CA ARG A 167 -3.20 -1.21 8.66
C ARG A 167 -4.23 -0.10 8.84
N PHE A 168 -5.44 -0.25 8.29
CA PHE A 168 -6.51 0.73 8.46
C PHE A 168 -6.99 0.81 9.91
N ARG A 169 -7.16 -0.34 10.58
CA ARG A 169 -7.53 -0.41 12.01
C ARG A 169 -6.47 0.26 12.88
N LEU A 170 -5.19 -0.04 12.66
CA LEU A 170 -4.08 0.60 13.38
C LEU A 170 -4.07 2.12 13.19
N ASN A 171 -4.24 2.61 11.95
CA ASN A 171 -4.30 4.05 11.68
C ASN A 171 -5.53 4.74 12.32
N ALA A 172 -6.63 4.01 12.54
CA ALA A 172 -7.80 4.53 13.23
C ALA A 172 -7.62 4.55 14.76
N LEU A 173 -6.87 3.58 15.30
CA LEU A 173 -6.65 3.36 16.74
C LEU A 173 -5.44 4.11 17.30
N ILE A 174 -4.45 4.46 16.48
CA ILE A 174 -3.16 4.98 16.94
C ILE A 174 -2.92 6.39 16.40
N VAL A 175 -2.38 7.26 17.24
CA VAL A 175 -1.87 8.57 16.86
C VAL A 175 -0.35 8.57 16.98
N GLU A 176 0.33 8.91 15.89
CA GLU A 176 1.75 9.24 15.93
C GLU A 176 1.91 10.67 16.44
N GLU A 177 2.57 10.82 17.58
CA GLU A 177 2.89 12.12 18.13
C GLU A 177 4.09 12.69 17.37
N LEU A 178 3.89 13.82 16.68
CA LEU A 178 4.98 14.63 16.14
C LEU A 178 5.82 15.11 17.32
N SER A 179 7.08 14.68 17.39
CA SER A 179 7.99 15.13 18.44
C SER A 179 8.16 16.65 18.35
N ALA A 180 7.62 17.37 19.33
CA ALA A 180 7.93 18.78 19.56
C ALA A 180 9.34 18.87 20.14
N GLU A 181 10.28 19.45 19.39
CA GLU A 181 11.64 19.73 19.88
C GLU A 181 11.68 20.93 20.83
N THR A 182 12.53 20.88 21.85
CA THR A 182 13.41 21.99 22.29
C THR A 182 14.57 21.44 23.16
N PRO A 183 15.71 22.16 23.35
CA PRO A 183 17.03 21.73 22.85
C PRO A 183 18.08 21.48 23.96
N GLU A 184 19.32 21.20 23.53
CA GLU A 184 20.59 21.15 24.28
C GLU A 184 20.99 19.81 24.92
N THR A 185 21.70 18.97 24.14
CA THR A 185 23.13 18.63 24.30
C THR A 185 23.42 17.39 23.44
N LEU A 186 24.31 17.54 22.46
CA LEU A 186 24.68 16.47 21.53
C LEU A 186 25.39 15.32 22.26
N PRO A 187 25.01 14.07 21.96
CA PRO A 187 26.02 13.10 21.56
C PRO A 187 25.75 12.57 20.14
N GLU A 188 26.83 12.06 19.54
CA GLU A 188 27.05 11.70 18.13
C GLU A 188 25.96 10.88 17.41
N PRO A 189 25.90 10.96 16.06
CA PRO A 189 24.78 10.46 15.28
C PRO A 189 24.78 8.93 15.19
N ARG A 190 23.66 8.31 15.59
CA ARG A 190 23.35 6.92 15.22
C ARG A 190 22.33 6.90 14.08
N GLN A 191 22.80 6.40 12.94
CA GLN A 191 22.06 6.01 11.73
C GLN A 191 20.82 5.16 12.08
N GLY A 192 19.65 5.25 11.45
CA GLY A 192 19.09 6.19 10.47
C GLY A 192 17.59 5.90 10.41
N PHE A 193 16.74 6.93 10.50
CA PHE A 193 15.32 6.78 10.17
C PHE A 193 15.24 6.47 8.68
N ALA A 194 14.64 5.34 8.31
CA ALA A 194 14.35 5.05 6.91
C ALA A 194 13.29 6.05 6.44
N MET A 195 13.76 7.19 5.94
CA MET A 195 12.95 8.16 5.25
C MET A 195 12.56 7.58 3.89
N GLY A 196 11.28 7.66 3.53
CA GLY A 196 10.81 7.22 2.22
C GLY A 196 11.57 7.95 1.12
N ARG A 197 11.67 7.30 -0.04
CA ARG A 197 12.41 7.85 -1.18
C ARG A 197 11.81 7.39 -2.50
N LEU A 198 11.86 8.25 -3.50
CA LEU A 198 11.55 7.92 -4.89
C LEU A 198 12.85 7.82 -5.67
N THR A 199 13.04 6.70 -6.35
CA THR A 199 14.22 6.43 -7.19
C THR A 199 13.78 5.93 -8.55
N THR A 200 14.64 6.09 -9.55
CA THR A 200 14.41 5.57 -10.90
C THR A 200 15.69 4.94 -11.43
N HIS A 201 15.54 4.14 -12.49
CA HIS A 201 16.62 3.52 -13.24
C HIS A 201 16.11 3.32 -14.67
N VAL A 202 16.93 3.67 -15.66
CA VAL A 202 16.55 3.57 -17.06
C VAL A 202 17.49 2.61 -17.77
N LEU A 203 16.89 1.59 -18.37
CA LEU A 203 17.59 0.58 -19.15
C LEU A 203 17.20 0.71 -20.62
N ASP A 204 18.20 0.96 -21.47
CA ASP A 204 18.07 0.89 -22.92
C ASP A 204 18.10 -0.58 -23.35
N THR A 205 16.94 -1.12 -23.68
CA THR A 205 16.76 -2.52 -24.07
C THR A 205 17.12 -2.77 -25.53
N ALA A 206 17.20 -1.73 -26.36
CA ALA A 206 17.67 -1.86 -27.75
C ALA A 206 19.18 -2.12 -27.80
N ASN A 207 19.93 -1.46 -26.92
CA ASN A 207 21.40 -1.58 -26.85
C ASN A 207 21.89 -2.43 -25.66
N GLY A 208 20.98 -2.95 -24.83
CA GLY A 208 21.29 -3.83 -23.69
C GLY A 208 22.14 -3.17 -22.61
N ARG A 209 21.98 -1.87 -22.36
CA ARG A 209 22.82 -1.08 -21.45
C ARG A 209 22.01 -0.07 -20.63
N PRO A 210 22.54 0.44 -19.52
CA PRO A 210 21.91 1.58 -18.84
C PRO A 210 21.86 2.81 -19.76
N ALA A 211 20.74 3.53 -19.73
CA ALA A 211 20.56 4.72 -20.56
C ALA A 211 21.19 5.93 -19.88
N ALA A 212 22.49 6.13 -20.04
CA ALA A 212 23.22 7.28 -19.51
C ALA A 212 22.95 8.55 -20.34
N GLY A 213 22.80 9.71 -19.67
CA GLY A 213 22.53 10.99 -20.34
C GLY A 213 21.05 11.28 -20.63
N LEU A 214 20.14 10.37 -20.30
CA LEU A 214 18.71 10.56 -20.50
C LEU A 214 18.14 11.55 -19.48
N LYS A 215 17.43 12.58 -19.96
CA LYS A 215 16.79 13.59 -19.12
C LYS A 215 15.42 13.13 -18.62
N ILE A 216 15.14 13.40 -17.35
CA ILE A 216 13.89 13.04 -16.67
C ILE A 216 13.35 14.23 -15.89
N HIS A 217 12.06 14.54 -16.08
CA HIS A 217 11.34 15.52 -15.26
C HIS A 217 10.41 14.82 -14.28
N LEU A 218 10.47 15.21 -13.01
CA LEU A 218 9.51 14.84 -11.99
C LEU A 218 8.50 15.97 -11.80
N ILE A 219 7.22 15.63 -11.94
CA ILE A 219 6.09 16.55 -11.83
C ILE A 219 5.12 15.97 -10.80
N ARG A 220 4.60 16.82 -9.91
CA ARG A 220 3.43 16.48 -9.07
C ARG A 220 2.17 16.84 -9.81
N LEU A 221 1.19 15.94 -9.83
CA LEU A 221 -0.10 16.18 -10.46
C LEU A 221 -1.10 16.66 -9.43
N GLU A 222 -1.83 17.72 -9.78
CA GLU A 222 -2.91 18.29 -9.01
C GLU A 222 -4.26 17.67 -9.41
N PRO A 223 -5.29 17.68 -8.53
CA PRO A 223 -6.60 17.08 -8.81
C PRO A 223 -7.35 17.67 -10.01
N ASP A 224 -7.02 18.89 -10.41
CA ASP A 224 -7.59 19.59 -11.57
C ASP A 224 -6.90 19.20 -12.90
N GLY A 225 -5.90 18.31 -12.84
CA GLY A 225 -5.10 17.88 -13.99
C GLY A 225 -3.89 18.78 -14.27
N GLY A 226 -3.66 19.82 -13.47
CA GLY A 226 -2.45 20.64 -13.52
C GLY A 226 -1.20 19.88 -13.06
N GLY A 227 -0.03 20.26 -13.58
CA GLY A 227 1.25 19.70 -13.18
C GLY A 227 2.14 20.74 -12.53
N HIS A 228 2.70 20.44 -11.35
CA HIS A 228 3.69 21.25 -10.66
C HIS A 228 5.09 20.61 -10.79
N PRO A 229 6.02 21.16 -11.59
CA PRO A 229 7.36 20.61 -11.75
C PRO A 229 8.13 20.65 -10.43
N LEU A 230 8.74 19.53 -10.05
CA LEU A 230 9.50 19.40 -8.80
C LEU A 230 11.00 19.32 -9.02
N LYS A 231 11.45 18.50 -9.98
CA LYS A 231 12.87 18.21 -10.19
C LYS A 231 13.13 17.81 -11.62
N THR A 232 14.31 18.13 -12.14
CA THR A 232 14.83 17.60 -13.40
C THR A 232 16.19 16.97 -13.13
N VAL A 233 16.43 15.79 -13.70
CA VAL A 233 17.69 15.04 -13.54
C VAL A 233 18.15 14.51 -14.88
N ILE A 234 19.44 14.17 -14.96
CA ILE A 234 20.05 13.44 -16.07
C ILE A 234 20.61 12.15 -15.48
N THR A 235 20.40 11.02 -16.17
CA THR A 235 20.91 9.73 -15.71
C THR A 235 22.43 9.62 -15.84
N ASN A 236 23.07 9.01 -14.85
CA ASN A 236 24.50 8.73 -14.82
C ASN A 236 24.87 7.48 -15.66
N ALA A 237 26.13 7.04 -15.57
CA ALA A 237 26.63 5.88 -16.32
C ALA A 237 25.91 4.55 -16.01
N ASP A 238 25.24 4.44 -14.86
CA ASP A 238 24.40 3.29 -14.47
C ASP A 238 22.91 3.54 -14.78
N GLY A 239 22.58 4.55 -15.59
CA GLY A 239 21.18 4.84 -15.97
C GLY A 239 20.32 5.35 -14.82
N ARG A 240 20.92 5.84 -13.72
CA ARG A 240 20.22 6.29 -12.51
C ARG A 240 20.41 7.79 -12.28
N ALA A 241 19.55 8.39 -11.48
CA ALA A 241 19.87 9.68 -10.87
C ALA A 241 20.90 9.49 -9.75
N ASP A 242 21.86 10.40 -9.60
CA ASP A 242 22.89 10.33 -8.55
C ASP A 242 22.33 10.47 -7.13
N GLN A 243 21.12 11.04 -7.01
CA GLN A 243 20.38 11.16 -5.76
C GLN A 243 18.93 10.71 -5.98
N PRO A 244 18.20 10.33 -4.92
CA PRO A 244 16.76 10.13 -5.01
C PRO A 244 16.05 11.34 -5.66
N LEU A 245 14.99 11.04 -6.40
CA LEU A 245 14.14 12.05 -7.02
C LEU A 245 13.36 12.82 -5.94
N LEU A 246 12.91 12.11 -4.90
CA LEU A 246 12.34 12.64 -3.67
C LEU A 246 12.89 11.83 -2.49
N GLU A 247 12.99 12.46 -1.32
CA GLU A 247 13.33 11.80 -0.06
C GLU A 247 12.78 12.57 1.14
N GLY A 248 12.54 11.86 2.24
CA GLY A 248 12.14 12.49 3.51
C GLY A 248 10.87 13.33 3.38
N ALA A 249 10.91 14.57 3.86
CA ALA A 249 9.76 15.47 3.85
C ALA A 249 9.23 15.81 2.44
N ALA A 250 10.03 15.60 1.38
CA ALA A 250 9.59 15.79 0.00
C ALA A 250 8.71 14.64 -0.49
N MET A 251 8.73 13.48 0.17
CA MET A 251 7.79 12.39 -0.10
C MET A 251 6.44 12.77 0.45
N VAL A 252 5.53 13.18 -0.44
CA VAL A 252 4.15 13.49 -0.09
C VAL A 252 3.24 12.54 -0.85
N ALA A 253 2.23 11.97 -0.18
CA ALA A 253 1.25 11.16 -0.86
C ALA A 253 0.52 11.99 -1.94
N GLY A 254 0.30 11.39 -3.11
CA GLY A 254 -0.26 12.10 -4.26
C GLY A 254 0.06 11.43 -5.58
N ALA A 255 -0.46 12.01 -6.66
CA ALA A 255 -0.17 11.60 -8.02
C ALA A 255 1.06 12.36 -8.55
N TYR A 256 1.90 11.64 -9.28
CA TYR A 256 3.14 12.13 -9.85
C TYR A 256 3.30 11.64 -11.28
N GLU A 257 4.15 12.32 -12.04
CA GLU A 257 4.57 11.95 -13.38
C GLU A 257 6.10 12.02 -13.48
N LEU A 258 6.70 10.98 -14.06
CA LEU A 258 8.06 11.04 -14.60
C LEU A 258 7.95 11.17 -16.11
N LEU A 259 8.42 12.28 -16.66
CA LEU A 259 8.52 12.50 -18.10
C LEU A 259 9.95 12.21 -18.54
N PHE A 260 10.12 11.16 -19.35
CA PHE A 260 11.42 10.73 -19.88
C PHE A 260 11.59 11.25 -21.31
N GLU A 261 12.66 12.00 -21.59
CA GLU A 261 13.00 12.50 -22.94
C GLU A 261 13.72 11.41 -23.76
N ALA A 262 12.99 10.32 -24.08
CA ALA A 262 13.56 9.14 -24.75
C ALA A 262 14.02 9.41 -26.19
N GLY A 263 13.26 10.20 -26.97
CA GLY A 263 13.61 10.50 -28.35
C GLY A 263 14.86 11.38 -28.44
N ALA A 264 15.03 12.34 -27.54
CA ALA A 264 16.27 13.12 -27.46
C ALA A 264 17.48 12.22 -27.19
N TYR A 265 17.37 11.31 -26.22
CA TYR A 265 18.40 10.31 -25.91
C TYR A 265 18.77 9.44 -27.12
N PHE A 266 17.79 8.86 -27.83
CA PHE A 266 18.09 8.00 -28.97
C PHE A 266 18.65 8.77 -30.18
N ARG A 267 18.27 10.04 -30.38
CA ARG A 267 18.88 10.91 -31.40
C ARG A 267 20.35 11.18 -31.10
N GLU A 268 20.71 11.41 -29.83
CA GLU A 268 22.12 11.59 -29.42
C GLU A 268 22.97 10.32 -29.64
N LEU A 269 22.33 9.15 -29.66
CA LEU A 269 22.97 7.88 -30.01
C LEU A 269 23.04 7.61 -31.52
N GLU A 270 22.65 8.58 -32.36
CA GLU A 270 22.61 8.47 -33.82
C GLU A 270 21.74 7.30 -34.30
N ILE A 271 20.72 6.91 -33.52
CA ILE A 271 19.72 5.94 -33.96
C ILE A 271 18.80 6.62 -34.98
N ASP A 272 18.60 5.99 -36.13
CA ASP A 272 17.64 6.45 -37.14
C ASP A 272 16.21 6.25 -36.62
N LEU A 273 15.53 7.36 -36.33
CA LEU A 273 14.16 7.39 -35.85
C LEU A 273 13.26 7.96 -36.95
N PRO A 274 12.01 7.47 -37.10
CA PRO A 274 11.02 8.14 -37.93
C PRO A 274 10.77 9.57 -37.42
N ASP A 275 10.26 10.42 -38.31
CA ASP A 275 9.85 11.78 -37.97
C ASP A 275 8.32 11.90 -38.16
N PRO A 276 7.53 12.01 -37.07
CA PRO A 276 7.95 12.05 -35.66
C PRO A 276 8.35 10.66 -35.11
N PRO A 277 9.19 10.60 -34.04
CA PRO A 277 9.53 9.34 -33.41
C PRO A 277 8.30 8.65 -32.83
N PHE A 278 8.27 7.32 -32.86
CA PHE A 278 7.19 6.56 -32.24
C PHE A 278 7.14 6.77 -30.72
N LEU A 279 8.30 6.86 -30.07
CA LEU A 279 8.46 7.25 -28.67
C LEU A 279 9.44 8.45 -28.59
N ASP A 280 8.91 9.64 -28.28
CA ASP A 280 9.72 10.86 -28.08
C ASP A 280 9.77 11.22 -26.58
N GLU A 281 8.64 11.66 -26.02
CA GLU A 281 8.48 11.91 -24.59
C GLU A 281 7.57 10.85 -23.98
N ILE A 282 8.05 10.17 -22.93
CA ILE A 282 7.31 9.06 -22.30
C ILE A 282 6.87 9.50 -20.89
N PRO A 283 5.57 9.80 -20.68
CA PRO A 283 5.04 10.10 -19.35
C PRO A 283 4.68 8.80 -18.60
N ILE A 284 5.25 8.61 -17.42
CA ILE A 284 4.87 7.56 -16.48
C ILE A 284 4.15 8.19 -15.29
N ARG A 285 2.83 8.02 -15.26
CA ARG A 285 1.99 8.47 -14.13
C ARG A 285 1.88 7.38 -13.08
N PHE A 286 2.09 7.76 -11.83
CA PHE A 286 2.02 6.85 -10.68
C PHE A 286 1.57 7.60 -9.44
N ALA A 287 1.20 6.86 -8.40
CA ALA A 287 0.81 7.44 -7.12
C ALA A 287 1.75 6.97 -6.01
N ILE A 288 2.14 7.92 -5.16
CA ILE A 288 2.75 7.63 -3.87
C ILE A 288 1.59 7.58 -2.86
N ALA A 289 1.39 6.42 -2.26
CA ALA A 289 0.36 6.19 -1.25
C ALA A 289 0.95 6.17 0.18
N ASP A 290 2.21 5.78 0.32
CA ASP A 290 2.94 5.74 1.58
C ASP A 290 4.23 6.58 1.47
N ALA A 291 4.22 7.78 2.04
CA ALA A 291 5.37 8.68 2.04
C ALA A 291 6.62 8.10 2.74
N GLY A 292 6.46 7.08 3.59
CA GLY A 292 7.57 6.43 4.30
C GLY A 292 8.22 5.29 3.52
N ALA A 293 7.61 4.82 2.43
CA ALA A 293 8.12 3.70 1.66
C ALA A 293 9.17 4.12 0.61
N HIS A 294 9.99 3.16 0.19
CA HIS A 294 10.82 3.29 -1.00
C HIS A 294 9.98 2.96 -2.23
N TYR A 295 9.91 3.91 -3.17
CA TYR A 295 9.34 3.74 -4.50
C TYR A 295 10.48 3.66 -5.51
N HIS A 296 10.56 2.54 -6.22
CA HIS A 296 11.41 2.42 -7.39
C HIS A 296 10.54 2.35 -8.65
N VAL A 297 10.63 3.36 -9.52
CA VAL A 297 9.85 3.44 -10.76
C VAL A 297 10.83 3.48 -11.93
N PRO A 298 11.29 2.32 -12.43
CA PRO A 298 12.23 2.25 -13.53
C PRO A 298 11.53 2.37 -14.89
N LEU A 299 12.33 2.60 -15.92
CA LEU A 299 11.91 2.56 -17.31
C LEU A 299 12.81 1.58 -18.09
N LEU A 300 12.21 0.58 -18.72
CA LEU A 300 12.88 -0.24 -19.74
C LEU A 300 12.42 0.28 -21.09
N VAL A 301 13.32 0.74 -21.95
CA VAL A 301 12.97 1.48 -23.16
C VAL A 301 13.79 1.07 -24.37
N SER A 302 13.12 0.95 -25.51
CA SER A 302 13.68 0.96 -26.86
C SER A 302 13.02 2.10 -27.65
N PRO A 303 13.48 2.43 -28.86
CA PRO A 303 12.76 3.37 -29.73
C PRO A 303 11.30 3.00 -30.04
N TRP A 304 10.92 1.73 -29.86
CA TRP A 304 9.64 1.17 -30.33
C TRP A 304 8.75 0.65 -29.20
N SER A 305 9.27 0.52 -27.99
CA SER A 305 8.54 -0.05 -26.86
C SER A 305 9.09 0.45 -25.54
N TYR A 306 8.24 0.55 -24.52
CA TYR A 306 8.71 0.70 -23.16
C TYR A 306 7.86 -0.12 -22.17
N SER A 307 8.42 -0.36 -21.00
CA SER A 307 7.69 -0.91 -19.86
C SER A 307 8.18 -0.31 -18.55
N THR A 308 7.31 -0.31 -17.56
CA THR A 308 7.61 0.11 -16.18
C THR A 308 6.90 -0.82 -15.21
N TYR A 309 7.27 -0.74 -13.93
CA TYR A 309 6.65 -1.48 -12.84
C TYR A 309 6.92 -0.77 -11.51
N ARG A 310 6.22 -1.15 -10.44
CA ARG A 310 6.53 -0.67 -9.08
C ARG A 310 7.55 -1.60 -8.45
N GLY A 311 8.80 -1.16 -8.37
CA GLY A 311 9.87 -1.82 -7.62
C GLY A 311 9.87 -1.41 -6.14
N SER A 312 10.62 -2.16 -5.34
CA SER A 312 10.86 -1.95 -3.90
C SER A 312 12.26 -1.42 -3.64
#